data_AF-A0A1G6RI96-F1
#
_entry.id   AF-A0A1G6RI96-F1
#
_cell.length_a   1.000
_cell.length_b   1.000
_cell.length_c   1.000
_cell.angle_alpha   90.00
_cell.angle_beta   90.00
_cell.angle_gamma   90.00
#
_symmetry.space_group_name_H-M   'P 1'
#
loop_
_entity.id
_entity.type
_entity.pdbx_description
1 polymer ?
#
loop_
_entity_poly.entity_id
_entity_poly.type
_entity_poly.pdbx_seq_one_letter_code
_entity_poly.pdbx_strand_id
1 'polypeptide(L)'
;MSDTLHRQPEPRDPLVRGEFSDGHTKFAVRASTSSAPDSFQVSADGNCADLVLIVSGLNSGHLHATWGNGWRTFAPDWKVWVEDAAFKVFYNGHAIDNRTNRDNGREGGLGTVRFCDG
;
A
#
# COMPACT_ATOMS: atom_id res chain seq x y z
N MET A 1 -38.60 12.13 10.93
CA MET A 1 -38.35 11.23 9.80
C MET A 1 -36.85 11.17 9.64
N SER A 2 -36.24 10.06 10.04
CA SER A 2 -34.78 9.92 10.15
C SER A 2 -34.23 9.45 8.81
N ASP A 3 -33.63 10.35 8.04
CA ASP A 3 -32.93 10.00 6.80
C ASP A 3 -31.52 9.54 7.16
N THR A 4 -31.41 8.26 7.51
CA THR A 4 -30.13 7.58 7.66
C THR A 4 -29.58 7.40 6.26
N LEU A 5 -28.83 8.41 5.77
CA LEU A 5 -27.97 8.28 4.59
C LEU A 5 -27.06 7.08 4.82
N HIS A 6 -27.44 5.94 4.24
CA HIS A 6 -26.57 4.79 4.08
C HIS A 6 -25.38 5.28 3.28
N ARG A 7 -24.27 5.59 3.97
CA ARG A 7 -22.94 5.66 3.38
C ARG A 7 -22.67 4.27 2.82
N GLN A 8 -23.12 4.01 1.60
CA GLN A 8 -22.77 2.79 0.89
C GLN A 8 -21.24 2.74 0.90
N PRO A 9 -20.62 1.65 1.36
CA PRO A 9 -19.21 1.46 1.12
C PRO A 9 -19.05 1.47 -0.40
N GLU A 10 -18.43 2.52 -0.93
CA GLU A 10 -18.03 2.63 -2.34
C GLU A 10 -17.49 1.26 -2.78
N PRO A 11 -17.92 0.72 -3.94
CA PRO A 11 -17.45 -0.58 -4.40
C PRO A 11 -15.92 -0.53 -4.38
N ARG A 12 -15.31 -1.36 -3.53
CA ARG A 12 -13.85 -1.44 -3.41
C ARG A 12 -13.32 -1.63 -4.81
N ASP A 13 -12.61 -0.63 -5.32
CA ASP A 13 -12.07 -0.68 -6.67
C ASP A 13 -11.26 -1.97 -6.77
N PRO A 14 -11.64 -2.91 -7.67
CA PRO A 14 -11.03 -4.23 -7.72
C PRO A 14 -9.52 -4.18 -8.04
N LEU A 15 -9.03 -3.02 -8.47
CA LEU A 15 -7.63 -2.75 -8.72
C LEU A 15 -6.87 -2.34 -7.45
N VAL A 16 -7.55 -1.83 -6.42
CA VAL A 16 -6.91 -1.48 -5.15
C VAL A 16 -6.59 -2.77 -4.40
N ARG A 17 -5.29 -3.02 -4.21
CA ARG A 17 -4.78 -4.19 -3.48
C ARG A 17 -4.77 -3.98 -1.98
N GLY A 18 -4.63 -2.73 -1.55
CA GLY A 18 -4.69 -2.37 -0.14
C GLY A 18 -4.02 -1.03 0.12
N GLU A 19 -3.82 -0.75 1.39
CA GLU A 19 -3.30 0.52 1.87
C GLU A 19 -2.24 0.27 2.94
N PHE A 20 -1.30 1.19 3.06
CA PHE A 20 -0.34 1.27 4.16
C PHE A 20 -0.13 2.73 4.56
N SER A 21 0.48 2.98 5.71
CA SER A 21 0.74 4.34 6.17
C SER A 21 2.07 4.40 6.92
N ASP A 22 2.76 5.52 6.79
CA ASP A 22 3.93 5.86 7.60
C ASP A 22 3.55 6.54 8.93
N GLY A 23 2.25 6.68 9.21
CA GLY A 23 1.69 7.39 10.36
C GLY A 23 1.29 8.84 10.06
N HIS A 24 1.79 9.42 8.98
CA HIS A 24 1.48 10.80 8.55
C HIS A 24 0.68 10.85 7.25
N THR A 25 1.04 10.01 6.30
CA THR A 25 0.44 9.91 4.97
C THR A 25 -0.17 8.54 4.79
N LYS A 26 -1.33 8.46 4.15
CA LYS A 26 -1.91 7.17 3.73
C LYS A 26 -1.52 6.88 2.30
N PHE A 27 -1.05 5.68 2.04
CA PHE A 27 -0.64 5.22 0.73
C PHE A 27 -1.58 4.11 0.26
N ALA A 28 -2.21 4.30 -0.89
CA ALA A 28 -3.05 3.31 -1.54
C ALA A 28 -2.30 2.64 -2.69
N VAL A 29 -2.26 1.30 -2.67
CA VAL A 29 -1.63 0.48 -3.70
C VAL A 29 -2.68 -0.02 -4.68
N ARG A 30 -2.48 0.31 -5.95
CA ARG A 30 -3.38 -0.04 -7.04
C ARG A 30 -2.64 -0.81 -8.13
N ALA A 31 -3.16 -1.98 -8.49
CA ALA A 31 -2.68 -2.74 -9.63
C ALA A 31 -3.18 -2.12 -10.94
N SER A 32 -2.40 -2.25 -12.01
CA SER A 32 -2.83 -1.88 -13.37
C SER A 32 -4.01 -2.74 -13.85
N THR A 33 -4.01 -4.03 -13.52
CA THR A 33 -5.07 -4.97 -13.88
C THR A 33 -5.41 -5.91 -12.73
N SER A 34 -6.62 -6.50 -12.79
CA SER A 34 -7.08 -7.49 -11.81
C SER A 34 -6.35 -8.82 -11.95
N SER A 35 -5.94 -9.20 -13.16
CA SER A 35 -5.31 -10.47 -13.52
C SER A 35 -3.99 -10.22 -14.24
N ALA A 36 -2.90 -10.84 -13.74
CA ALA A 36 -1.52 -10.65 -14.23
C ALA A 36 -1.08 -9.18 -14.38
N PRO A 37 -1.16 -8.37 -13.31
CA PRO A 37 -0.71 -6.97 -13.34
C PRO A 37 0.75 -6.84 -13.73
N ASP A 38 1.03 -6.07 -14.80
CA ASP A 38 2.39 -5.75 -15.23
C ASP A 38 2.99 -4.59 -14.43
N SER A 39 2.13 -3.74 -13.86
CA SER A 39 2.52 -2.62 -13.02
C SER A 39 1.56 -2.39 -11.86
N PHE A 40 2.04 -1.70 -10.83
CA PHE A 40 1.23 -1.12 -9.78
C PHE A 40 1.67 0.30 -9.47
N GLN A 41 0.75 1.05 -8.88
CA GLN A 41 0.88 2.46 -8.55
C GLN A 41 0.58 2.63 -7.07
N VAL A 42 1.30 3.55 -6.45
CA VAL A 42 1.12 3.98 -5.07
C VAL A 42 0.71 5.45 -5.12
N SER A 43 -0.44 5.75 -4.53
CA SER A 43 -0.97 7.12 -4.44
C SER A 43 -1.11 7.54 -2.98
N ALA A 44 -0.92 8.83 -2.70
CA ALA A 44 -1.05 9.40 -1.37
C ALA A 44 -2.46 9.94 -1.10
N ASP A 45 -2.89 9.86 0.16
CA ASP A 45 -4.11 10.46 0.73
C ASP A 45 -5.40 10.17 -0.04
N GLY A 46 -5.47 9.01 -0.69
CA GLY A 46 -6.60 8.61 -1.53
C GLY A 46 -6.75 9.42 -2.82
N ASN A 47 -5.78 10.28 -3.15
CA ASN A 47 -5.75 11.04 -4.38
C ASN A 47 -4.92 10.30 -5.44
N CYS A 48 -5.60 9.67 -6.40
CA CYS A 48 -4.94 8.96 -7.51
C CYS A 48 -4.03 9.85 -8.38
N ALA A 49 -4.17 11.18 -8.32
CA ALA A 49 -3.30 12.10 -9.04
C ALA A 49 -1.97 12.38 -8.29
N ASP A 50 -1.91 12.12 -6.98
CA ASP A 50 -0.70 12.26 -6.19
C ASP A 50 0.08 10.94 -6.16
N LEU A 51 0.79 10.68 -7.26
CA LEU A 51 1.55 9.46 -7.46
C LEU A 51 2.87 9.53 -6.68
N VAL A 52 3.06 8.58 -5.77
CA VAL A 52 4.24 8.43 -4.94
C VAL A 52 5.28 7.56 -5.65
N LEU A 53 4.83 6.38 -6.09
CA LEU A 53 5.67 5.36 -6.70
C LEU A 53 4.86 4.61 -7.77
N ILE A 54 5.49 4.33 -8.90
CA ILE A 54 4.99 3.43 -9.93
C ILE A 54 6.04 2.35 -10.13
N VAL A 55 5.64 1.09 -9.97
CA VAL A 55 6.49 -0.05 -10.29
C VAL A 55 5.91 -0.75 -11.50
N SER A 56 6.72 -0.90 -12.55
CA SER A 56 6.35 -1.62 -13.78
C SER A 56 7.33 -2.73 -14.10
N GLY A 57 6.95 -3.62 -15.02
CA GLY A 57 7.78 -4.75 -15.45
C GLY A 57 7.71 -5.96 -14.52
N LEU A 58 6.61 -6.12 -13.79
CA LEU A 58 6.36 -7.28 -12.95
C LEU A 58 6.33 -8.58 -13.76
N ASN A 59 5.79 -8.54 -14.98
CA ASN A 59 5.69 -9.73 -15.84
C ASN A 59 6.95 -9.96 -16.68
N SER A 60 7.74 -8.91 -16.95
CA SER A 60 8.95 -8.99 -17.77
C SER A 60 10.23 -9.27 -16.99
N GLY A 61 10.19 -9.19 -15.65
CA GLY A 61 11.35 -9.36 -14.77
C GLY A 61 12.28 -8.13 -14.75
N HIS A 62 11.99 -7.11 -15.54
CA HIS A 62 12.70 -5.83 -15.56
C HIS A 62 11.95 -4.82 -14.71
N LEU A 63 12.11 -4.92 -13.38
CA LEU A 63 11.46 -4.01 -12.44
C LEU A 63 11.95 -2.58 -12.63
N HIS A 64 11.02 -1.67 -12.91
CA HIS A 64 11.29 -0.25 -13.05
C HIS A 64 10.48 0.54 -12.03
N ALA A 65 11.16 1.16 -11.07
CA ALA A 65 10.57 1.99 -10.03
C ALA A 65 10.69 3.48 -10.42
N THR A 66 9.55 4.13 -10.61
CA THR A 66 9.46 5.56 -10.95
C THR A 66 8.81 6.31 -9.79
N TRP A 67 9.53 7.28 -9.25
CA TRP A 67 9.07 8.11 -8.13
C TRP A 67 8.34 9.35 -8.63
N GLY A 68 7.30 9.76 -7.93
CA GLY A 68 6.62 11.03 -8.15
C GLY A 68 7.55 12.22 -7.97
N ASN A 69 7.24 13.34 -8.63
CA ASN A 69 8.11 14.52 -8.64
C ASN A 69 8.36 15.12 -7.24
N GLY A 70 7.37 15.07 -6.34
CA GLY A 70 7.50 15.51 -4.95
C GLY A 70 8.21 14.50 -4.04
N TRP A 71 8.19 13.22 -4.42
CA TRP A 71 8.65 12.09 -3.59
C TRP A 71 10.09 11.68 -3.92
N ARG A 72 10.58 12.02 -5.12
CA ARG A 72 11.95 11.72 -5.56
C ARG A 72 13.05 12.43 -4.76
N THR A 73 12.74 13.47 -3.98
CA THR A 73 13.71 14.17 -3.13
C THR A 73 13.77 13.65 -1.69
N PHE A 74 12.91 12.69 -1.34
CA PHE A 74 12.89 12.09 0.00
C PHE A 74 14.12 11.23 0.27
N ALA A 75 14.37 10.98 1.56
CA ALA A 75 15.47 10.18 2.04
C ALA A 75 15.50 8.79 1.38
N PRO A 76 16.69 8.26 1.02
CA PRO A 76 16.82 6.97 0.36
C PRO A 76 16.25 5.83 1.21
N ASP A 77 16.45 5.84 2.53
CA ASP A 77 15.92 4.81 3.43
C ASP A 77 14.39 4.78 3.46
N TRP A 78 13.76 5.96 3.43
CA TRP A 78 12.30 6.07 3.35
C TRP A 78 11.76 5.49 2.04
N LYS A 79 12.45 5.73 0.92
CA LYS A 79 12.06 5.17 -0.38
C LYS A 79 12.14 3.64 -0.40
N VAL A 80 13.21 3.07 0.15
CA VAL A 80 13.35 1.61 0.27
C VAL A 80 12.20 1.04 1.12
N TRP A 81 11.85 1.71 2.22
CA TRP A 81 10.72 1.31 3.05
C TRP A 81 9.38 1.37 2.31
N VAL A 82 9.10 2.45 1.58
CA VAL A 82 7.85 2.60 0.79
C VAL A 82 7.75 1.52 -0.27
N GLU A 83 8.85 1.22 -0.96
CA GLU A 83 8.90 0.19 -1.99
C GLU A 83 8.60 -1.19 -1.40
N ASP A 84 9.29 -1.57 -0.32
CA ASP A 84 9.06 -2.85 0.38
C ASP A 84 7.63 -2.96 0.93
N ALA A 85 7.09 -1.91 1.54
CA ALA A 85 5.72 -1.87 2.02
C ALA A 85 4.70 -2.00 0.87
N ALA A 86 4.93 -1.31 -0.25
CA ALA A 86 4.06 -1.38 -1.41
C ALA A 86 4.05 -2.78 -2.04
N PHE A 87 5.22 -3.42 -2.20
CA PHE A 87 5.30 -4.80 -2.66
C PHE A 87 4.59 -5.77 -1.71
N LYS A 88 4.77 -5.61 -0.40
CA LYS A 88 4.06 -6.44 0.59
C LYS A 88 2.55 -6.31 0.46
N VAL A 89 2.02 -5.09 0.36
CA VAL A 89 0.57 -4.85 0.19
C VAL A 89 0.08 -5.40 -1.15
N PHE A 90 0.85 -5.19 -2.22
CA PHE A 90 0.50 -5.66 -3.55
C PHE A 90 0.36 -7.20 -3.61
N TYR A 91 1.30 -7.94 -3.02
CA TYR A 91 1.27 -9.40 -3.01
C TYR A 91 0.36 -10.00 -1.94
N ASN A 92 0.24 -9.37 -0.77
CA ASN A 92 -0.57 -9.91 0.33
C ASN A 92 -2.05 -9.53 0.24
N GLY A 93 -2.43 -8.56 -0.61
CA GLY A 93 -3.83 -8.31 -1.04
C GLY A 93 -4.84 -7.97 0.06
N HIS A 94 -4.40 -7.89 1.30
CA HIS A 94 -5.18 -7.49 2.45
C HIS A 94 -4.31 -6.54 3.25
N ALA A 95 -4.87 -5.36 3.52
CA ALA A 95 -4.29 -4.37 4.39
C ALA A 95 -3.59 -5.05 5.57
N ILE A 96 -2.38 -4.62 5.87
CA ILE A 96 -1.76 -4.88 7.17
C ILE A 96 -2.55 -4.01 8.17
N ASP A 97 -3.84 -4.31 8.34
CA ASP A 97 -4.69 -3.74 9.38
C ASP A 97 -4.50 -4.62 10.62
N ASN A 98 -3.38 -4.33 11.29
CA ASN A 98 -3.19 -4.28 12.72
C ASN A 98 -4.23 -5.01 13.62
N ARG A 99 -3.76 -6.05 14.33
CA ARG A 99 -4.29 -6.54 15.64
C ARG A 99 -5.77 -6.95 15.69
N THR A 100 -6.00 -8.26 15.49
CA THR A 100 -6.91 -9.05 16.34
C THR A 100 -6.40 -10.49 16.36
N ASN A 101 -5.43 -10.82 17.22
CA ASN A 101 -5.68 -11.53 18.47
C ASN A 101 -7.07 -12.21 18.56
N ARG A 102 -7.20 -13.40 17.96
CA ARG A 102 -7.89 -14.55 18.57
C ARG A 102 -7.54 -15.83 17.82
N ASP A 103 -6.44 -16.50 18.21
CA ASP A 103 -6.47 -17.88 18.70
C ASP A 103 -5.04 -18.41 18.95
N ASN A 104 -4.76 -18.71 20.21
CA ASN A 104 -3.94 -19.79 20.74
C ASN A 104 -2.78 -20.37 19.91
N GLY A 105 -1.56 -20.10 20.39
CA GLY A 105 -0.55 -21.15 20.55
C GLY A 105 0.56 -21.21 19.50
N ARG A 106 1.70 -20.63 19.88
CA ARG A 106 3.09 -20.95 19.46
C ARG A 106 3.47 -20.67 18.00
N GLU A 107 4.69 -20.15 17.89
CA GLU A 107 5.51 -19.94 16.68
C GLU A 107 5.29 -18.66 15.86
N GLY A 108 6.23 -17.71 16.04
CA GLY A 108 6.90 -17.06 14.90
C GLY A 108 6.22 -15.86 14.23
N GLY A 109 5.72 -14.89 14.98
CA GLY A 109 5.19 -13.64 14.42
C GLY A 109 6.28 -12.72 13.85
N LEU A 110 6.56 -12.83 12.55
CA LEU A 110 7.33 -11.85 11.77
C LEU A 110 6.44 -10.64 11.47
N GLY A 111 6.55 -9.62 12.33
CA GLY A 111 5.84 -8.36 12.17
C GLY A 111 6.18 -7.38 13.29
N THR A 112 7.46 -7.05 13.45
CA THR A 112 7.88 -5.94 14.30
C THR A 112 9.09 -5.28 13.66
N VAL A 113 8.89 -4.12 13.05
CA VAL A 113 9.96 -3.13 12.90
C VAL A 113 9.47 -1.86 13.56
N ARG A 114 10.19 -1.47 14.60
CA ARG A 114 9.87 -0.34 15.48
C ARG A 114 10.32 0.97 14.84
N PHE A 115 9.52 1.99 15.11
CA PHE A 115 9.71 3.39 14.73
C PHE A 115 10.87 4.04 15.51
N CYS A 116 11.33 5.17 14.95
CA CYS A 116 12.42 6.04 15.37
C CYS A 116 12.37 6.48 16.84
N ASP A 117 13.54 6.58 17.48
CA ASP A 117 13.81 7.54 18.55
C ASP A 117 15.29 7.95 18.46
N GLY A 118 15.56 9.26 18.35
CA GLY A 118 16.89 9.86 18.26
C GLY A 118 16.99 11.04 17.32
#